data_AF-A0A0Q5L2L3-F1
#
_entry.id   AF-A0A0Q5L2L3-F1
#
_cell.length_a   1.000
_cell.length_b   1.000
_cell.length_c   1.000
_cell.angle_alpha   90.00
_cell.angle_beta   90.00
_cell.angle_gamma   90.00
#
_symmetry.space_group_name_H-M   'P 1'
#
loop_
_entity.id
_entity.type
_entity.pdbx_description
1 polymer ?
#
loop_
_entity_poly.entity_id
_entity_poly.type
_entity_poly.pdbx_seq_one_letter_code
_entity_poly.pdbx_strand_id
1 'polypeptide(L)'
;MSAEGTFQMKIAGGSEPATHVTLPGGEAGVEVRGVAFALVQDAAGQSLSGNTDDQRRVLDELRRDYRLTSETPTLAFETEATA
;
A
#
# COMPACT_ATOMS: atom_id res chain seq x y z
N MET A 1 2.51 22.62 -1.44
CA MET A 1 3.38 21.75 -0.61
C MET A 1 2.78 20.36 -0.72
N SER A 2 3.18 19.60 -1.74
CA SER A 2 2.69 18.24 -1.95
C SER A 2 3.61 17.32 -1.16
N ALA A 3 3.09 16.64 -0.13
CA ALA A 3 3.84 15.61 0.58
C ALA A 3 3.93 14.36 -0.30
N GLU A 4 4.66 14.44 -1.41
CA GLU A 4 5.12 13.28 -2.20
C GLU A 4 6.34 12.70 -1.48
N GLY A 5 6.09 12.03 -0.37
CA GLY A 5 7.12 11.34 0.40
C GLY A 5 7.14 9.86 0.04
N THR A 6 8.21 9.41 -0.62
CA THR A 6 8.53 7.98 -0.70
C THR A 6 8.86 7.47 0.69
N PHE A 7 8.33 6.31 1.06
CA PHE A 7 8.54 5.65 2.34
C PHE A 7 8.70 4.14 2.14
N GLN A 8 9.25 3.48 3.15
CA GLN A 8 9.30 2.03 3.19
C GLN A 8 8.03 1.51 3.85
N MET A 9 7.20 0.84 3.05
CA MET A 9 5.99 0.18 3.49
C MET A 9 6.34 -1.17 4.09
N LYS A 10 6.23 -1.31 5.41
CA LYS A 10 6.46 -2.57 6.12
C LYS A 10 5.24 -3.47 5.99
N ILE A 11 5.47 -4.67 5.49
CA ILE A 11 4.51 -5.76 5.35
C ILE A 11 5.07 -6.98 6.06
N ALA A 12 4.21 -7.92 6.48
CA ALA A 12 4.61 -8.98 7.42
C ALA A 12 5.83 -9.82 6.98
N GLY A 13 6.16 -9.86 5.68
CA GLY A 13 7.33 -10.55 5.14
C GLY A 13 8.52 -9.66 4.73
N GLY A 14 8.44 -8.34 4.84
CA GLY A 14 9.51 -7.43 4.42
C GLY A 14 9.09 -5.96 4.26
N SER A 15 9.83 -5.21 3.45
CA SER A 15 9.55 -3.79 3.16
C SER A 15 9.50 -3.54 1.67
N GLU A 16 8.48 -2.82 1.21
CA GLU A 16 8.31 -2.43 -0.19
C GLU A 16 8.39 -0.89 -0.32
N PRO A 17 9.11 -0.35 -1.31
CA PRO A 17 9.09 1.08 -1.56
C PRO A 17 7.70 1.53 -2.03
N ALA A 18 7.17 2.56 -1.37
CA ALA A 18 5.85 3.11 -1.65
C ALA A 18 5.90 4.64 -1.62
N THR A 19 4.97 5.30 -2.30
CA THR A 19 4.90 6.77 -2.31
C THR A 19 3.49 7.23 -1.97
N HIS A 20 3.38 8.22 -1.09
CA HIS A 20 2.10 8.87 -0.85
C HIS A 20 1.70 9.67 -2.08
N VAL A 21 0.48 9.43 -2.58
CA VAL A 21 -0.07 10.11 -3.75
C VAL A 21 -1.47 10.65 -3.43
N THR A 22 -1.90 11.64 -4.20
CA THR A 22 -3.30 12.08 -4.17
C THR A 22 -4.03 11.44 -5.33
N LEU A 23 -5.07 10.65 -5.02
CA LEU A 23 -5.90 10.01 -6.03
C LEU A 23 -6.72 11.07 -6.79
N PRO A 24 -7.21 10.76 -8.02
CA PRO A 24 -7.99 11.71 -8.82
C PRO A 24 -9.22 12.32 -8.12
N GLY A 25 -9.76 11.62 -7.11
CA GLY A 25 -10.87 12.10 -6.28
C GLY A 25 -10.47 13.06 -5.14
N GLY A 26 -9.19 13.40 -5.00
CA GLY A 26 -8.65 14.18 -3.89
C GLY A 26 -8.36 13.38 -2.62
N GLU A 27 -8.58 12.06 -2.68
CA GLU A 27 -8.36 11.14 -1.56
C GLU A 27 -6.87 10.80 -1.41
N ALA A 28 -6.47 10.44 -0.19
CA ALA A 28 -5.13 9.94 0.06
C ALA A 28 -4.96 8.53 -0.54
N GLY A 29 -3.85 8.33 -1.24
CA GLY A 29 -3.48 7.04 -1.81
C GLY A 29 -2.01 6.72 -1.57
N VAL A 30 -1.67 5.49 -1.88
CA VAL A 30 -0.30 5.01 -1.87
C VAL A 30 -0.01 4.34 -3.21
N GLU A 31 1.03 4.80 -3.89
CA GLU A 31 1.53 4.16 -5.09
C GLU A 31 2.58 3.10 -4.73
N VAL A 32 2.37 1.88 -5.23
CA VAL A 32 3.27 0.75 -5.07
C VAL A 32 3.48 0.12 -6.44
N ARG A 33 4.74 -0.05 -6.86
CA ARG A 33 5.11 -0.60 -8.18
C ARG A 33 4.42 0.12 -9.36
N GLY A 34 4.19 1.43 -9.25
CA GLY A 34 3.53 2.24 -10.29
C GLY A 34 2.00 2.10 -10.33
N VAL A 35 1.39 1.43 -9.34
CA VAL A 35 -0.07 1.32 -9.20
C VAL A 35 -0.52 2.05 -7.94
N ALA A 36 -1.46 2.98 -8.09
CA ALA A 36 -2.03 3.73 -6.98
C ALA A 36 -3.17 2.96 -6.30
N PHE A 37 -3.11 2.87 -4.98
CA PHE A 37 -4.10 2.23 -4.11
C PHE A 37 -4.79 3.27 -3.23
N ALA A 38 -6.06 3.03 -2.91
CA ALA A 38 -6.72 3.78 -1.86
C ALA A 38 -6.10 3.45 -0.50
N LEU A 39 -5.71 4.49 0.23
CA LEU A 39 -5.21 4.36 1.59
C LEU A 39 -6.40 4.28 2.55
N VAL A 40 -6.58 3.13 3.18
CA VAL A 40 -7.59 2.93 4.23
C VAL A 40 -6.89 3.01 5.58
N GLN A 41 -7.35 3.94 6.43
CA GLN A 41 -6.88 4.07 7.81
C GLN A 41 -8.05 3.85 8.77
N ASP A 42 -7.90 2.86 9.64
CA ASP A 42 -8.89 2.52 10.66
C ASP A 42 -8.23 2.32 12.04
N ALA A 43 -9.01 1.83 13.02
CA ALA A 43 -8.50 1.57 14.37
C ALA A 43 -7.48 0.42 14.43
N ALA A 44 -7.42 -0.45 13.41
CA ALA A 44 -6.47 -1.55 13.30
C ALA A 44 -5.18 -1.15 12.58
N GLY A 45 -5.18 -0.04 11.83
CA GLY A 45 -3.97 0.55 11.25
C GLY A 45 -4.19 1.07 9.84
N GLN A 46 -3.15 0.97 9.01
CA GLN A 46 -3.18 1.36 7.61
C GLN A 46 -3.25 0.12 6.72
N SER A 47 -4.02 0.22 5.64
CA SER A 47 -4.12 -0.84 4.64
C SER A 47 -4.33 -0.29 3.23
N LEU A 48 -3.86 -1.05 2.24
CA LEU A 48 -4.14 -0.83 0.83
C LEU A 48 -5.38 -1.61 0.44
N SER A 49 -6.29 -0.98 -0.31
CA SER A 49 -7.48 -1.65 -0.86
C SER A 49 -7.34 -1.82 -2.37
N GLY A 50 -7.40 -3.08 -2.84
CA GLY A 50 -7.28 -3.43 -4.26
C GLY A 50 -8.62 -3.80 -4.89
N ASN A 51 -9.22 -2.84 -5.61
CA ASN A 51 -10.53 -3.00 -6.24
C ASN A 51 -10.45 -3.16 -7.77
N THR A 52 -9.34 -2.76 -8.40
CA THR A 52 -9.10 -2.91 -9.84
C THR A 52 -8.22 -4.12 -10.15
N ASP A 53 -8.22 -4.58 -11.40
CA ASP A 53 -7.43 -5.75 -11.81
C ASP A 53 -5.92 -5.52 -11.68
N ASP A 54 -5.43 -4.31 -11.98
CA ASP A 54 -4.02 -3.96 -11.81
C ASP A 54 -3.62 -3.90 -10.33
N GLN A 55 -4.49 -3.36 -9.48
CA GLN A 55 -4.28 -3.37 -8.03
C GLN A 55 -4.24 -4.80 -7.48
N ARG A 56 -5.17 -5.66 -7.89
CA ARG A 56 -5.19 -7.07 -7.49
C ARG A 56 -3.92 -7.79 -7.92
N ARG A 57 -3.46 -7.58 -9.16
CA ARG A 57 -2.21 -8.14 -9.66
C ARG A 57 -1.03 -7.74 -8.77
N VAL A 58 -0.88 -6.46 -8.46
CA VAL A 58 0.21 -5.98 -7.59
C VAL A 58 0.08 -6.54 -6.18
N LEU A 59 -1.12 -6.64 -5.61
CA LEU A 59 -1.31 -7.29 -4.30
C LEU A 59 -0.92 -8.77 -4.33
N ASP A 60 -1.27 -9.51 -5.39
CA ASP A 60 -0.90 -10.92 -5.55
C ASP A 60 0.61 -11.10 -5.71
N GLU A 61 1.28 -10.20 -6.45
CA GLU A 61 2.73 -10.17 -6.55
C GLU A 61 3.39 -9.90 -5.20
N LEU A 62 2.90 -8.91 -4.44
CA LEU A 62 3.41 -8.63 -3.08
C LEU A 62 3.19 -9.84 -2.16
N ARG A 63 2.02 -10.47 -2.20
CA ARG A 63 1.76 -11.69 -1.41
C ARG A 63 2.75 -12.80 -1.76
N ARG A 64 3.03 -12.99 -3.04
CA ARG A 64 3.97 -14.00 -3.51
C ARG A 64 5.41 -13.68 -3.08
N ASP A 65 5.86 -12.45 -3.29
CA ASP A 65 7.23 -12.02 -3.04
C ASP A 65 7.55 -12.06 -1.54
N TYR A 66 6.60 -11.62 -0.71
CA TYR A 66 6.73 -11.56 0.76
C TYR A 66 6.12 -12.76 1.49
N ARG A 67 5.72 -13.81 0.76
CA ARG A 67 5.12 -15.05 1.28
C ARG A 67 3.98 -14.81 2.27
N LEU A 68 3.14 -13.83 1.97
CA LEU A 68 1.98 -13.50 2.79
C LEU A 68 0.90 -14.57 2.60
N THR A 69 0.32 -15.04 3.70
CA THR A 69 -0.74 -16.06 3.69
C THR A 69 -2.15 -15.46 3.59
N SER A 70 -2.27 -14.13 3.61
CA SER A 70 -3.57 -13.46 3.57
C SER A 70 -4.08 -13.30 2.14
N GLU A 71 -5.24 -13.88 1.84
CA GLU A 71 -5.97 -13.72 0.57
C GLU A 71 -6.99 -12.57 0.61
N THR A 72 -6.98 -11.74 1.66
CA THR A 72 -7.90 -10.60 1.80
C THR A 72 -7.69 -9.59 0.68
N PRO A 73 -8.74 -8.95 0.13
CA PRO A 73 -8.60 -7.92 -0.91
C PRO A 73 -7.89 -6.65 -0.42
N THR A 74 -7.61 -6.58 0.89
CA THR A 74 -6.80 -5.55 1.53
C THR A 74 -5.44 -6.10 1.95
N LEU A 75 -4.43 -5.23 1.97
CA LEU A 75 -3.10 -5.52 2.49
C LEU A 75 -2.77 -4.52 3.59
N ALA A 76 -2.72 -4.99 4.84
CA ALA A 76 -2.29 -4.18 5.97
C ALA A 76 -0.79 -3.90 5.89
N PHE A 77 -0.38 -2.70 6.27
CA PHE A 77 1.01 -2.28 6.30
C PHE A 77 1.27 -1.27 7.41
N GLU A 78 2.54 -1.11 7.73
CA GLU A 78 3.03 -0.07 8.63
C GLU A 78 3.95 0.89 7.87
N THR A 79 3.90 2.18 8.17
CA THR A 79 4.90 3.14 7.69
C THR A 79 6.09 3.11 8.63
N GLU A 80 7.29 2.84 8.11
CA GLU A 80 8.50 3.13 8.88
C GLU A 80 8.64 4.65 9.00
N ALA A 81 8.33 5.20 10.19
CA ALA A 81 8.65 6.58 10.50
C ALA A 81 10.17 6.70 10.53
N THR A 82 10.76 7.31 9.49
CA THR A 82 12.12 7.81 9.57
C THR A 82 12.16 8.84 10.69
N ALA A 83 12.78 8.45 11.80
CA ALA A 83 13.08 9.30 12.95
C ALA A 83 14.08 10.40 12.59
#